data_AF-A0A379PM16-F1
#
_entry.id   AF-A0A379PM16-F1
#
_cell.length_a   1.000
_cell.length_b   1.000
_cell.length_c   1.000
_cell.angle_alpha   90.00
_cell.angle_beta   90.00
_cell.angle_gamma   90.00
#
_symmetry.space_group_name_H-M   'P 1'
#
loop_
_entity.id
_entity.type
_entity.pdbx_description
1 polymer ?
#
loop_
_entity_poly.entity_id
_entity_poly.type
_entity_poly.pdbx_seq_one_letter_code
_entity_poly.pdbx_strand_id
1 'polypeptide(L)'
;MTTPQVWVSATSRDIDYDGHTPGRHWTLVGEIDTTQESDFFTYVQVFIVGRRTVRGPAEFYLDGNPDSEWVQGFKSQQPFWVAIDPWGEMRTSIHGAHPTYLVSNAKAETTSLVRRPPEPHPGRTDKPVKVPIKLKKVGGEVFTRWTQAAG
;
A
#
# COMPACT_ATOMS: atom_id res chain seq x y z
N MET A 1 -13.92 8.40 5.21
CA MET A 1 -12.45 8.24 5.26
C MET A 1 -12.08 7.27 4.16
N THR A 2 -11.03 7.50 3.37
CA THR A 2 -10.67 6.56 2.30
C THR A 2 -10.06 5.30 2.88
N THR A 3 -10.16 4.19 2.14
CA THR A 3 -9.52 2.92 2.48
C THR A 3 -8.52 2.60 1.38
N PRO A 4 -7.24 2.99 1.53
CA PRO A 4 -6.26 2.77 0.49
C PRO A 4 -6.04 1.29 0.24
N GLN A 5 -6.03 0.90 -1.03
CA GLN A 5 -5.74 -0.48 -1.46
C GLN A 5 -4.28 -0.64 -1.83
N VAL A 6 -3.69 -1.76 -1.40
CA VAL A 6 -2.27 -2.07 -1.58
C VAL A 6 -2.11 -3.17 -2.62
N TRP A 7 -1.27 -2.89 -3.60
CA TRP A 7 -0.89 -3.78 -4.68
C TRP A 7 0.61 -4.07 -4.60
N VAL A 8 1.01 -5.28 -4.95
CA VAL A 8 2.43 -5.68 -4.99
C VAL A 8 2.81 -6.30 -6.32
N SER A 9 4.08 -6.16 -6.69
CA SER A 9 4.66 -6.79 -7.88
C SER A 9 6.09 -7.21 -7.60
N ALA A 10 6.42 -8.48 -7.86
CA ALA A 10 7.78 -8.98 -7.72
C ALA A 10 8.67 -8.56 -8.92
N THR A 11 8.04 -8.34 -10.08
CA THR A 11 8.71 -8.32 -11.39
C THR A 11 8.91 -6.91 -11.93
N SER A 12 7.91 -6.03 -11.84
CA SER A 12 7.95 -4.70 -12.46
C SER A 12 7.42 -3.61 -11.53
N ARG A 13 8.00 -2.41 -11.63
CA ARG A 13 7.47 -1.20 -10.97
C ARG A 13 6.46 -0.45 -11.82
N ASP A 14 6.40 -0.75 -13.12
CA ASP A 14 5.65 0.05 -14.06
C ASP A 14 4.15 -0.27 -13.95
N ILE A 15 3.33 0.77 -14.12
CA ILE A 15 1.88 0.67 -14.09
C ILE A 15 1.39 0.60 -15.54
N ASP A 16 0.89 -0.59 -15.91
CA ASP A 16 0.29 -0.88 -17.21
C ASP A 16 -1.23 -0.94 -17.03
N TYR A 17 -1.82 0.21 -16.71
CA TYR A 17 -3.23 0.28 -16.32
C TYR A 17 -4.15 -0.23 -17.44
N ASP A 18 -4.94 -1.26 -17.14
CA ASP A 18 -5.79 -1.97 -18.11
C ASP A 18 -7.24 -1.43 -18.17
N GLY A 19 -7.54 -0.37 -17.41
CA GLY A 19 -8.89 0.16 -17.23
C GLY A 19 -9.54 -0.23 -15.90
N HIS A 20 -8.96 -1.16 -15.16
CA HIS A 20 -9.48 -1.65 -13.88
C HIS A 20 -8.38 -1.76 -12.81
N THR A 21 -7.22 -2.30 -13.17
CA THR A 21 -6.13 -2.64 -12.26
C THR A 21 -4.84 -1.95 -12.70
N PRO A 22 -3.82 -1.81 -11.81
CA PRO A 22 -2.51 -1.26 -12.19
C PRO A 22 -1.73 -2.12 -13.22
N GLY A 23 -2.29 -3.25 -13.67
CA GLY A 23 -1.74 -4.12 -14.69
C GLY A 23 -1.53 -5.55 -14.17
N ARG A 24 -1.42 -6.50 -15.10
CA ARG A 24 -1.37 -7.96 -14.81
C ARG A 24 -0.24 -8.44 -13.90
N HIS A 25 0.82 -7.64 -13.74
CA HIS A 25 1.97 -7.96 -12.91
C HIS A 25 1.76 -7.57 -11.44
N TRP A 26 0.66 -6.88 -11.15
CA TRP A 26 0.29 -6.42 -9.82
C TRP A 26 -0.79 -7.31 -9.22
N THR A 27 -0.63 -7.61 -7.94
CA THR A 27 -1.60 -8.36 -7.15
C THR A 27 -2.14 -7.49 -6.03
N LEU A 28 -3.46 -7.36 -5.93
CA LEU A 28 -4.11 -6.73 -4.77
C LEU A 28 -3.90 -7.62 -3.55
N VAL A 29 -3.33 -7.07 -2.47
CA VAL A 29 -2.93 -7.85 -1.29
C VAL A 29 -3.61 -7.42 0.00
N GLY A 30 -4.32 -6.29 -0.02
CA GLY A 30 -5.09 -5.84 1.12
C GLY A 30 -5.31 -4.34 1.14
N GLU A 31 -5.69 -3.86 2.31
CA GLU A 31 -6.08 -2.48 2.55
C GLU A 31 -5.34 -1.91 3.77
N ILE A 32 -5.09 -0.61 3.75
CA ILE A 32 -4.50 0.08 4.89
C ILE A 32 -5.61 0.47 5.86
N ASP A 33 -5.56 -0.09 7.07
CA ASP A 33 -6.32 0.44 8.20
C ASP A 33 -5.72 1.80 8.60
N THR A 34 -6.33 2.87 8.09
CA THR A 34 -5.85 4.25 8.28
C THR A 34 -5.90 4.73 9.73
N THR A 35 -6.62 4.02 10.61
CA THR A 35 -6.65 4.29 12.05
C THR A 35 -5.44 3.68 12.74
N GLN A 36 -5.21 2.37 12.52
CA GLN A 36 -4.08 1.64 13.12
C GLN A 36 -2.74 2.09 12.54
N GLU A 37 -2.72 2.47 11.27
CA GLU A 37 -1.54 2.84 10.51
C GLU A 37 -1.50 4.35 10.23
N SER A 38 -2.01 5.16 11.17
CA SER A 38 -2.18 6.60 11.02
C SER A 38 -0.90 7.38 10.73
N ASP A 39 0.23 6.99 11.32
CA ASP A 39 1.53 7.61 11.03
C ASP A 39 1.97 7.33 9.59
N PHE A 40 1.87 6.07 9.13
CA PHE A 40 2.16 5.73 7.75
C PHE A 40 1.19 6.42 6.78
N PHE A 41 -0.09 6.51 7.14
CA PHE A 41 -1.10 7.15 6.30
C PHE A 41 -0.78 8.63 6.01
N THR A 42 0.04 9.29 6.84
CA THR A 42 0.54 10.64 6.53
C THR A 42 1.34 10.71 5.22
N TYR A 43 2.05 9.64 4.82
CA TYR A 43 2.75 9.54 3.54
C TYR A 43 1.76 9.53 2.35
N VAL A 44 0.60 8.89 2.52
CA VAL A 44 -0.47 8.89 1.52
C VAL A 44 -1.17 10.26 1.48
N GLN A 45 -1.38 10.88 2.65
CA GLN A 45 -2.02 12.19 2.80
C GLN A 45 -1.29 13.35 2.10
N VAL A 46 0.03 13.24 1.91
CA VAL A 46 0.80 14.20 1.09
C VAL A 46 0.16 14.34 -0.30
N PHE A 47 -0.31 13.24 -0.89
CA PHE A 47 -0.83 13.21 -2.25
C PHE A 47 -2.33 13.48 -2.35
N ILE A 48 -3.13 13.06 -1.37
CA ILE A 48 -4.59 13.23 -1.42
C ILE A 48 -5.08 14.58 -0.91
N VAL A 49 -4.40 15.18 0.08
CA VAL A 49 -4.83 16.43 0.72
C VAL A 49 -3.72 17.48 0.81
N GLY A 50 -2.59 17.27 0.11
CA GLY A 50 -1.50 18.23 0.06
C GLY A 50 -0.77 18.43 1.39
N ARG A 51 -0.76 17.40 2.26
CA ARG A 51 -0.07 17.47 3.55
C ARG A 51 1.43 17.75 3.33
N ARG A 52 2.01 18.67 4.10
CA ARG A 52 3.42 19.10 3.93
C ARG A 52 4.44 18.24 4.69
N THR A 53 4.01 17.45 5.67
CA THR A 53 4.90 16.68 6.54
C THR A 53 4.38 15.27 6.78
N VAL A 54 5.31 14.31 6.77
CA VAL A 54 5.07 12.91 7.13
C VAL A 54 5.48 12.66 8.58
N ARG A 55 4.91 11.63 9.21
CA ARG A 55 5.22 11.20 10.57
C ARG A 55 5.87 9.83 10.56
N GLY A 56 6.83 9.63 11.46
CA GLY A 56 7.42 8.33 11.73
C GLY A 56 8.17 7.70 10.54
N PRO A 57 8.57 6.43 10.70
CA PRO A 57 9.20 5.66 9.63
C PRO A 57 8.20 5.34 8.51
N ALA A 58 8.70 5.07 7.31
CA ALA A 58 7.89 4.63 6.17
C ALA A 58 7.61 3.11 6.25
N GLU A 59 6.98 2.72 7.35
CA GLU A 59 6.76 1.34 7.76
C GLU A 59 5.30 1.17 8.19
N PHE A 60 4.67 0.07 7.78
CA PHE A 60 3.28 -0.21 8.13
C PHE A 60 3.01 -1.70 8.25
N TYR A 61 1.94 -2.05 8.96
CA TYR A 61 1.39 -3.40 8.94
C TYR A 61 0.24 -3.49 7.96
N LEU A 62 0.22 -4.55 7.16
CA LEU A 62 -0.88 -4.90 6.29
C LEU A 62 -1.60 -6.14 6.82
N ASP A 63 -2.92 -6.12 6.86
CA ASP A 63 -3.72 -7.30 7.13
C ASP A 63 -3.66 -8.24 5.93
N GLY A 64 -3.11 -9.43 6.13
CA GLY A 64 -3.03 -10.47 5.11
C GLY A 64 -3.87 -11.68 5.49
N ASN A 65 -4.53 -12.29 4.48
CA ASN A 65 -5.12 -13.60 4.64
C ASN A 65 -3.99 -14.65 4.77
N PRO A 66 -3.91 -15.44 5.86
CA PRO A 66 -2.88 -16.45 6.03
C PRO A 66 -2.78 -17.43 4.87
N ASP A 67 -3.89 -17.74 4.19
CA ASP A 67 -3.92 -18.72 3.11
C ASP A 67 -3.62 -18.11 1.73
N SER A 68 -3.42 -16.79 1.65
CA SER A 68 -3.07 -16.14 0.38
C SER A 68 -1.64 -16.46 -0.05
N GLU A 69 -1.45 -16.65 -1.36
CA GLU A 69 -0.13 -16.92 -1.94
C GLU A 69 0.87 -15.81 -1.64
N TRP A 70 0.42 -14.56 -1.57
CA TRP A 70 1.26 -13.43 -1.16
C TRP A 70 1.76 -13.56 0.29
N VAL A 71 0.89 -13.90 1.26
CA VAL A 71 1.29 -14.06 2.66
C VAL A 71 2.16 -15.30 2.87
N GLN A 72 1.91 -16.37 2.11
CA GLN A 72 2.80 -17.53 2.12
C GLN A 72 4.13 -17.22 1.44
N GLY A 73 4.10 -16.46 0.34
CA GLY A 73 5.26 -15.97 -0.40
C GLY A 73 6.11 -14.97 0.39
N PHE A 74 5.52 -14.20 1.32
CA PHE A 74 6.26 -13.34 2.25
C PHE A 74 7.37 -14.13 2.99
N LYS A 75 7.15 -15.40 3.33
CA LYS A 75 8.17 -16.24 3.99
C LYS A 75 9.45 -16.39 3.16
N SER A 76 9.41 -16.15 1.85
CA SER A 76 10.60 -16.18 0.99
C SER A 76 11.45 -14.90 1.05
N GLN A 77 11.02 -13.86 1.79
CA GLN A 77 11.76 -12.61 2.04
C GLN A 77 12.26 -11.87 0.78
N GLN A 78 11.65 -12.09 -0.39
CA GLN A 78 12.10 -11.44 -1.62
C GLN A 78 11.59 -9.99 -1.68
N PRO A 79 12.43 -9.01 -2.07
CA PRO A 79 11.97 -7.64 -2.24
C PRO A 79 10.98 -7.48 -3.40
N PHE A 80 9.95 -6.64 -3.22
CA PHE A 80 8.86 -6.41 -4.17
C PHE A 80 8.53 -4.92 -4.29
N TRP A 81 7.88 -4.53 -5.38
CA TRP A 81 7.33 -3.19 -5.55
C TRP A 81 5.97 -3.07 -4.88
N VAL A 82 5.66 -1.88 -4.37
CA VAL A 82 4.35 -1.55 -3.78
C VAL A 82 3.70 -0.43 -4.59
N ALA A 83 2.42 -0.59 -4.90
CA ALA A 83 1.58 0.47 -5.42
C ALA A 83 0.38 0.65 -4.49
N ILE A 84 0.09 1.89 -4.10
CA ILE A 84 -1.07 2.21 -3.27
C ILE A 84 -2.08 2.98 -4.10
N ASP A 85 -3.28 2.44 -4.26
CA ASP A 85 -4.44 3.21 -4.64
C ASP A 85 -4.91 4.00 -3.40
N PRO A 86 -4.78 5.33 -3.38
CA PRO A 86 -5.07 6.10 -2.16
C PRO A 86 -6.57 6.21 -1.85
N TRP A 87 -7.45 5.87 -2.79
CA TRP A 87 -8.91 5.92 -2.62
C TRP A 87 -9.55 4.52 -2.55
N GLY A 88 -8.92 3.52 -3.16
CA GLY A 88 -9.47 2.17 -3.27
C GLY A 88 -10.85 2.17 -3.93
N GLU A 89 -11.77 1.39 -3.39
CA GLU A 89 -13.16 1.30 -3.90
C GLU A 89 -13.90 2.64 -3.89
N MET A 90 -13.53 3.58 -3.01
CA MET A 90 -14.19 4.89 -2.96
C MET A 90 -13.90 5.77 -4.18
N ARG A 91 -12.90 5.41 -5.01
CA ARG A 91 -12.51 6.19 -6.19
C ARG A 91 -13.68 6.49 -7.12
N THR A 92 -14.54 5.50 -7.38
CA THR A 92 -15.70 5.65 -8.29
C THR A 92 -16.73 6.65 -7.79
N SER A 93 -16.73 6.95 -6.50
CA SER A 93 -17.65 7.90 -5.86
C SER A 93 -17.07 9.31 -5.80
N ILE A 94 -15.83 9.53 -6.22
CA ILE A 94 -15.16 10.83 -6.21
C ILE A 94 -15.22 11.43 -7.61
N HIS A 95 -15.95 12.55 -7.75
CA HIS A 95 -16.09 13.23 -9.03
C HIS A 95 -14.72 13.69 -9.56
N GLY A 96 -14.40 13.32 -10.80
CA GLY A 96 -13.13 13.66 -11.45
C GLY A 96 -11.91 12.89 -10.94
N ALA A 97 -12.09 11.85 -10.12
CA ALA A 97 -10.96 11.02 -9.69
C ALA A 97 -10.45 10.14 -10.84
N HIS A 98 -9.26 10.47 -11.34
CA HIS A 98 -8.54 9.63 -12.29
C HIS A 98 -7.79 8.50 -11.58
N PRO A 99 -7.57 7.36 -12.25
CA PRO A 99 -6.71 6.31 -11.72
C PRO A 99 -5.35 6.86 -11.30
N THR A 100 -5.03 6.73 -10.01
CA THR A 100 -3.77 7.19 -9.43
C THR A 100 -3.20 6.09 -8.55
N TYR A 101 -1.91 5.87 -8.65
CA TYR A 101 -1.19 4.95 -7.78
C TYR A 101 0.03 5.66 -7.21
N LEU A 102 0.30 5.45 -5.92
CA LEU A 102 1.55 5.84 -5.28
C LEU A 102 2.48 4.63 -5.36
N VAL A 103 3.44 4.68 -6.28
CA VAL A 103 4.34 3.56 -6.57
C VAL A 103 5.64 3.74 -5.80
N SER A 104 6.11 2.69 -5.12
CA SER A 104 7.31 2.77 -4.29
C SER A 104 8.56 3.09 -5.13
N ASN A 105 9.41 4.00 -4.66
CA ASN A 105 10.62 4.42 -5.39
C ASN A 105 11.72 3.34 -5.41
N ALA A 106 11.64 2.38 -4.50
CA ALA A 106 12.49 1.20 -4.43
C ALA A 106 11.66 -0.01 -4.00
N LYS A 107 12.21 -1.22 -4.19
CA LYS A 107 11.60 -2.44 -3.68
C LYS A 107 11.49 -2.38 -2.16
N ALA A 108 10.26 -2.59 -1.68
CA ALA A 108 9.93 -2.78 -0.30
C ALA A 108 10.43 -4.14 0.19
N GLU A 109 10.54 -4.24 1.51
CA GLU A 109 10.90 -5.47 2.18
C GLU A 109 9.93 -5.73 3.31
N THR A 110 9.75 -7.00 3.59
CA THR A 110 8.99 -7.46 4.72
C THR A 110 9.94 -7.85 5.85
N THR A 111 9.95 -7.08 6.94
CA THR A 111 10.94 -7.22 8.01
C THR A 111 10.32 -6.88 9.35
N SER A 112 10.89 -7.38 10.45
CA SER A 112 10.42 -7.01 11.79
C SER A 112 10.47 -5.48 11.96
N LEU A 113 9.35 -4.88 12.33
CA LEU A 113 9.28 -3.45 12.64
C LEU A 113 9.64 -3.22 14.11
N VAL A 114 10.12 -2.02 14.42
CA VAL A 114 10.48 -1.64 15.80
C VAL A 114 9.27 -1.66 16.73
N ARG A 115 8.08 -1.35 16.21
CA ARG A 115 6.82 -1.39 16.96
C ARG A 115 6.11 -2.73 16.81
N ARG A 116 5.36 -3.12 17.84
CA ARG A 116 4.52 -4.32 17.85
C ARG A 116 3.42 -4.23 16.78
N PRO A 117 3.02 -5.35 16.16
CA PRO A 117 1.81 -5.39 15.34
C PRO A 117 0.58 -4.89 16.11
N PRO A 118 -0.28 -4.07 15.49
CA PRO A 118 -1.57 -3.72 16.07
C PRO A 118 -2.41 -4.96 16.39
N GLU A 119 -3.23 -4.87 17.44
CA GLU A 119 -4.17 -5.95 17.75
C GLU A 119 -5.33 -5.95 16.75
N PRO A 120 -5.76 -7.12 16.24
CA PRO A 120 -6.97 -7.23 15.44
C PRO A 120 -8.20 -6.74 16.21
N HIS A 121 -9.20 -6.21 15.50
CA HIS A 121 -10.44 -5.75 16.13
C HIS A 121 -11.13 -6.86 16.93
N PRO A 122 -11.56 -6.58 18.18
CA PRO A 122 -12.31 -7.54 18.98
C PRO A 122 -13.65 -7.81 18.29
N GLY A 123 -13.85 -9.05 17.84
CA GLY A 123 -15.06 -9.48 17.12
C GLY A 123 -14.83 -9.89 15.66
N ARG A 124 -13.63 -9.68 15.10
CA ARG A 124 -13.30 -10.22 13.78
C ARG A 124 -13.15 -11.75 13.87
N THR A 125 -13.92 -12.47 13.06
CA THR A 125 -13.92 -13.95 13.03
C THR A 125 -12.70 -14.47 12.29
N ASP A 126 -12.30 -13.76 11.24
CA ASP A 126 -11.05 -13.99 10.52
C ASP A 126 -9.88 -13.43 11.35
N LYS A 127 -8.83 -14.23 11.53
CA LYS A 127 -7.60 -13.81 12.21
C LYS A 127 -6.56 -13.42 11.15
N PRO A 128 -6.55 -12.17 10.66
CA PRO A 128 -5.56 -11.75 9.68
C PRO A 128 -4.16 -11.86 10.27
N VAL A 129 -3.20 -12.18 9.43
CA VAL A 129 -1.77 -12.08 9.77
C VAL A 129 -1.34 -10.66 9.51
N LYS A 130 -0.69 -10.03 10.50
CA LYS A 130 -0.09 -8.71 10.34
C LYS A 130 1.25 -8.86 9.60
N VAL A 131 1.28 -8.50 8.32
CA VAL A 131 2.49 -8.52 7.50
C VAL A 131 3.21 -7.18 7.66
N PRO A 132 4.44 -7.15 8.19
CA PRO A 132 5.18 -5.91 8.31
C PRO A 132 5.80 -5.51 6.98
N ILE A 133 5.60 -4.27 6.55
CA ILE A 133 6.13 -3.72 5.29
C ILE A 133 7.00 -2.52 5.61
N LYS A 134 8.22 -2.51 5.07
CA LYS A 134 9.16 -1.39 5.14
C LYS A 134 9.45 -0.86 3.75
N LEU A 135 9.15 0.42 3.53
CA LEU A 135 9.51 1.14 2.31
C LEU A 135 10.89 1.78 2.45
N LYS A 136 11.62 1.81 1.34
CA LYS A 136 12.93 2.47 1.26
C LYS A 136 12.77 3.89 0.71
N LYS A 137 13.49 4.83 1.32
CA LYS A 137 13.57 6.22 0.84
C LYS A 137 14.59 6.32 -0.28
N VAL A 138 14.23 7.01 -1.36
CA VAL A 138 15.10 7.40 -2.47
C VAL A 138 14.95 8.90 -2.65
N GLY A 139 16.03 9.67 -2.54
CA GLY A 139 15.97 11.13 -2.61
C GLY A 139 15.12 11.79 -1.51
N GLY A 140 14.93 11.11 -0.37
CA GLY A 140 14.07 11.58 0.74
C GLY A 140 12.59 11.18 0.62
N GLU A 141 12.15 10.71 -0.53
CA GLU A 141 10.78 10.30 -0.81
C GLU A 141 10.65 8.77 -0.88
N VAL A 142 9.44 8.26 -0.66
CA VAL A 142 9.15 6.80 -0.74
C VAL A 142 8.27 6.43 -1.92
N PHE A 143 7.56 7.39 -2.50
CA PHE A 143 6.63 7.17 -3.59
C PHE A 143 6.88 8.13 -4.75
N THR A 144 6.60 7.64 -5.96
CA THR A 144 6.33 8.44 -7.14
C THR A 144 4.85 8.32 -7.44
N ARG A 145 4.19 9.45 -7.73
CA ARG A 145 2.78 9.44 -8.14
C ARG A 145 2.70 9.04 -9.62
N TRP A 146 1.97 7.98 -9.90
CA TRP A 146 1.50 7.65 -11.24
C TRP A 146 0.06 8.10 -11.40
N THR A 147 -0.27 8.72 -12.53
CA THR A 147 -1.64 9.09 -12.92
C THR A 147 -1.86 8.70 -14.36
N GLN A 148 -3.05 8.19 -14.69
CA GLN A 148 -3.43 8.04 -16.10
C GLN A 148 -3.44 9.42 -16.75
N ALA A 149 -2.74 9.57 -17.87
CA ALA A 149 -2.81 10.80 -18.67
C ALA A 149 -4.27 10.99 -19.13
N ALA A 150 -4.76 12.24 -19.09
CA ALA A 150 -6.02 12.57 -19.74
C ALA A 150 -5.87 12.29 -21.24
N GLY A 151 -6.67 11.34 -21.74
CA GLY A 151 -6.80 11.08 -23.17
C GLY A 151 -7.53 12.19 -23.90
#